data_AF-A0A9F2QBC6-F1
#
_entry.id   AF-A0A9F2QBC6-F1
#
_cell.length_a   1.000
_cell.length_b   1.000
_cell.length_c   1.000
_cell.angle_alpha   90.00
_cell.angle_beta   90.00
_cell.angle_gamma   90.00
#
_symmetry.space_group_name_H-M   'P 1'
#
loop_
_entity.id
_entity.type
_entity.pdbx_description
1 polymer ?
#
loop_
_entity_poly.entity_id
_entity_poly.type
_entity_poly.pdbx_seq_one_letter_code
_entity_poly.pdbx_strand_id
1 'polypeptide(L)'
;MASRGSGAAAGGENRLVSLPLSRIRVIMKSSPEVSSINPDAIFLTAKATELFVQYLATNSYKHGQGKEHKALTYTDLSQTVENSETFQFLADIVPKKILASKYLKMLEKEKEGKETKEEEEEEEESEAEEAT
;
A
#
# COMPACT_ATOMS: atom_id res chain seq x y z
N MET A 1 -58.59 -10.27 5.43
CA MET A 1 -57.91 -8.97 5.39
C MET A 1 -56.63 -9.08 6.21
N ALA A 2 -55.50 -9.35 5.55
CA ALA A 2 -54.18 -9.35 6.19
C ALA A 2 -53.39 -8.17 5.61
N SER A 3 -53.01 -7.26 6.50
CA SER A 3 -52.33 -6.00 6.21
C SER A 3 -50.95 -6.26 5.60
N ARG A 4 -50.68 -5.64 4.44
CA ARG A 4 -49.36 -5.60 3.80
C ARG A 4 -48.45 -4.73 4.66
N GLY A 5 -47.41 -5.35 5.24
CA GLY A 5 -46.27 -4.63 5.79
C GLY A 5 -45.54 -3.90 4.66
N SER A 6 -45.85 -2.60 4.51
CA SER A 6 -45.07 -1.64 3.76
C SER A 6 -43.76 -1.40 4.50
N GLY A 7 -42.74 -2.20 4.17
CA GLY A 7 -41.35 -1.90 4.53
C GLY A 7 -40.86 -0.78 3.62
N ALA A 8 -41.04 0.46 4.09
CA ALA A 8 -40.64 1.67 3.40
C ALA A 8 -39.21 1.56 2.85
N ALA A 9 -39.07 1.83 1.56
CA ALA A 9 -37.82 2.24 0.97
C ALA A 9 -37.33 3.46 1.75
N ALA A 10 -36.34 3.27 2.61
CA ALA A 10 -35.62 4.35 3.22
C ALA A 10 -34.76 5.01 2.13
N GLY A 11 -35.36 5.96 1.40
CA GLY A 11 -34.60 7.06 0.83
C GLY A 11 -33.85 7.73 1.98
N GLY A 12 -32.56 7.46 2.07
CA GLY A 12 -31.77 7.75 3.26
C GLY A 12 -30.75 8.83 3.00
N GLU A 13 -31.23 10.07 3.00
CA GLU A 13 -30.50 11.31 3.31
C GLU A 13 -29.23 11.64 2.49
N ASN A 14 -29.02 12.92 2.27
CA ASN A 14 -27.80 13.46 1.68
C ASN A 14 -26.66 13.29 2.71
N ARG A 15 -26.21 12.05 2.94
CA ARG A 15 -25.19 11.73 3.94
C ARG A 15 -23.89 12.31 3.43
N LEU A 16 -23.49 13.45 3.99
CA LEU A 16 -22.32 14.22 3.54
C LEU A 16 -21.02 13.38 3.54
N VAL A 17 -20.99 12.34 4.36
CA VAL A 17 -19.96 11.29 4.41
C VAL A 17 -20.61 9.90 4.45
N SER A 18 -20.06 8.97 3.68
CA SER A 18 -20.42 7.55 3.61
C SER A 18 -19.79 6.73 4.74
N LEU A 19 -18.61 7.11 5.22
CA LEU A 19 -17.91 6.37 6.27
C LEU A 19 -18.56 6.61 7.66
N PRO A 20 -18.67 5.56 8.51
CA PRO A 20 -19.23 5.71 9.85
C PRO A 20 -18.28 6.50 10.78
N LEU A 21 -18.70 7.69 11.19
CA LEU A 21 -17.90 8.60 12.04
C LEU A 21 -17.45 7.96 13.37
N SER A 22 -18.26 7.06 13.94
CA SER A 22 -17.89 6.31 15.15
C SER A 22 -16.65 5.44 14.93
N ARG A 23 -16.53 4.79 13.76
CA ARG A 23 -15.36 3.97 13.42
C ARG A 23 -14.13 4.81 13.16
N ILE A 24 -14.29 5.95 12.47
CA ILE A 24 -13.20 6.92 12.26
C ILE A 24 -12.65 7.40 13.61
N ARG A 25 -13.54 7.76 14.55
CA ARG A 25 -13.13 8.16 15.91
C ARG A 25 -12.32 7.08 16.62
N VAL A 26 -12.77 5.82 16.56
CA VAL A 26 -12.06 4.70 17.20
C VAL A 26 -10.66 4.51 16.60
N ILE A 27 -10.53 4.61 15.28
CA ILE A 27 -9.23 4.51 14.60
C ILE A 27 -8.32 5.67 14.99
N MET A 28 -8.83 6.91 15.00
CA MET A 28 -8.03 8.08 15.40
C MET A 28 -7.54 7.97 16.86
N LYS A 29 -8.36 7.40 17.76
CA LYS A 29 -8.00 7.16 19.17
C LYS A 29 -7.11 5.94 19.42
N SER A 30 -6.78 5.13 18.39
CA SER A 30 -5.82 4.04 18.58
C SER A 30 -4.39 4.53 18.73
N SER A 31 -4.12 5.79 18.38
CA SER A 31 -2.84 6.43 18.65
C SER A 31 -2.76 6.82 20.13
N PRO A 32 -1.68 6.43 20.85
CA PRO A 32 -1.55 6.68 22.29
C PRO A 32 -1.58 8.16 22.67
N GLU A 33 -1.20 9.05 21.74
CA GLU A 33 -1.13 10.50 21.97
C GLU A 33 -2.49 11.21 21.79
N VAL A 34 -3.56 10.50 21.40
CA VAL A 34 -4.85 11.10 21.05
C VAL A 34 -5.90 10.86 22.14
N SER A 35 -6.07 11.85 23.02
CA SER A 35 -7.04 11.79 24.13
C SER A 35 -8.47 12.19 23.74
N SER A 36 -8.60 13.35 23.08
CA SER A 36 -9.88 13.94 22.65
C SER A 36 -9.77 14.46 21.21
N ILE A 37 -10.89 14.45 20.50
CA ILE A 37 -10.95 14.80 19.08
C ILE A 37 -12.20 15.64 18.85
N ASN A 38 -12.03 16.79 18.19
CA ASN A 38 -13.14 17.65 17.76
C ASN A 38 -14.05 16.89 16.76
N PRO A 39 -15.38 16.93 16.90
CA PRO A 39 -16.32 16.37 15.92
C PRO A 39 -16.06 16.79 14.46
N ASP A 40 -15.67 18.04 14.21
CA ASP A 40 -15.40 18.56 12.86
C ASP A 40 -14.16 17.89 12.25
N ALA A 41 -13.13 17.63 13.07
CA ALA A 41 -11.95 16.90 12.63
C ALA A 41 -12.31 15.46 12.23
N ILE A 42 -13.19 14.80 12.98
CA ILE A 42 -13.67 13.45 12.64
C ILE A 42 -14.41 13.46 11.30
N PHE A 43 -15.26 14.46 11.07
CA PHE A 43 -16.00 14.61 9.82
C PHE A 43 -15.05 14.87 8.64
N LEU A 44 -14.08 15.77 8.80
CA LEU A 44 -13.10 16.07 7.76
C LEU A 44 -12.23 14.86 7.44
N THR A 45 -11.75 14.13 8.45
CA THR A 45 -10.99 12.89 8.27
C THR A 45 -11.82 11.83 7.55
N ALA A 46 -13.11 11.69 7.86
CA ALA A 46 -14.00 10.80 7.12
C ALA A 46 -14.06 11.16 5.62
N LYS A 47 -14.22 12.45 5.29
CA LYS A 47 -14.25 12.89 3.89
C LYS A 47 -12.92 12.72 3.18
N ALA A 48 -11.81 13.05 3.85
CA ALA A 48 -10.47 12.84 3.33
C ALA A 48 -10.19 11.36 3.05
N THR A 49 -10.66 10.46 3.92
CA THR A 49 -10.49 9.00 3.76
C THR A 49 -11.26 8.48 2.54
N GLU A 50 -12.47 8.98 2.28
CA GLU A 50 -13.21 8.62 1.06
C GLU A 50 -12.47 9.03 -0.20
N LEU A 51 -12.01 10.29 -0.25
CA LEU A 51 -11.26 10.83 -1.37
C LEU A 51 -9.93 10.09 -1.56
N PHE A 52 -9.27 9.73 -0.46
CA PHE A 52 -8.03 8.96 -0.47
C PHE A 52 -8.24 7.57 -1.09
N VAL A 53 -9.27 6.83 -0.68
CA VAL A 53 -9.56 5.50 -1.25
C VAL A 53 -9.86 5.61 -2.74
N GLN A 54 -10.66 6.60 -3.15
CA GLN A 54 -10.95 6.84 -4.57
C GLN A 54 -9.69 7.21 -5.35
N TYR A 55 -8.83 8.06 -4.78
CA TYR A 55 -7.60 8.51 -5.40
C TYR A 55 -6.60 7.36 -5.56
N LEU A 56 -6.39 6.55 -4.53
CA LEU A 56 -5.51 5.38 -4.58
C LEU A 56 -6.00 4.37 -5.63
N ALA A 57 -7.30 4.02 -5.61
CA ALA A 57 -7.88 3.08 -6.55
C ALA A 57 -7.78 3.58 -8.00
N THR A 58 -8.09 4.86 -8.23
CA THR A 58 -8.05 5.47 -9.57
C THR A 58 -6.62 5.57 -10.11
N ASN A 59 -5.66 5.99 -9.28
CA ASN A 59 -4.27 6.05 -9.69
C ASN A 59 -3.72 4.66 -9.99
N SER A 60 -4.02 3.68 -9.14
CA SER A 60 -3.56 2.31 -9.33
C SER A 60 -4.16 1.69 -10.59
N TYR A 61 -5.44 1.93 -10.86
CA TYR A 61 -6.07 1.44 -12.09
C TYR A 61 -5.50 2.10 -13.35
N LYS A 62 -5.14 3.39 -13.28
CA LYS A 62 -4.65 4.16 -14.44
C LYS A 62 -3.19 3.89 -14.79
N HIS A 63 -2.34 3.69 -13.78
CA HIS A 63 -0.89 3.53 -13.95
C HIS A 63 -0.43 2.07 -13.86
N GLY A 64 -1.25 1.17 -13.33
CA GLY A 64 -1.07 -0.27 -13.46
C GLY A 64 -1.64 -0.84 -14.77
N GLN A 65 -1.83 -2.14 -14.81
CA GLN A 65 -2.45 -2.86 -15.93
C GLN A 65 -3.99 -2.90 -15.86
N GLY A 66 -4.58 -2.10 -14.98
CA GLY A 66 -6.02 -2.11 -14.74
C GLY A 66 -6.87 -1.84 -15.99
N LYS A 67 -6.38 -0.99 -16.91
CA LYS A 67 -7.05 -0.72 -18.19
C LYS A 67 -7.06 -1.92 -19.14
N GLU A 68 -5.98 -2.70 -19.15
CA GLU A 68 -5.83 -3.87 -20.03
C GLU A 68 -6.73 -5.01 -19.56
N HIS A 69 -6.70 -5.29 -18.25
CA HIS A 69 -7.44 -6.40 -17.64
C HIS A 69 -8.86 -6.03 -17.21
N LYS A 70 -9.24 -4.75 -17.33
CA LYS A 70 -10.52 -4.17 -16.85
C LYS A 70 -10.80 -4.49 -15.37
N ALA A 71 -9.76 -4.68 -14.58
CA ALA A 71 -9.82 -5.07 -13.18
C ALA A 71 -8.65 -4.46 -12.42
N LEU A 72 -8.90 -3.98 -11.19
CA LEU A 72 -7.83 -3.52 -10.31
C LEU A 72 -7.27 -4.71 -9.52
N THR A 73 -5.97 -4.96 -9.64
CA THR A 73 -5.28 -6.05 -8.96
C THR A 73 -4.39 -5.55 -7.83
N TYR A 74 -3.95 -6.46 -6.96
CA TYR A 74 -2.98 -6.13 -5.92
C TYR A 74 -1.65 -5.65 -6.50
N THR A 75 -1.22 -6.23 -7.62
CA THR A 75 0.03 -5.84 -8.29
C THR A 75 -0.01 -4.36 -8.68
N ASP A 76 -1.13 -3.89 -9.22
CA ASP A 76 -1.34 -2.48 -9.57
C ASP A 76 -1.20 -1.55 -8.36
N LEU A 77 -1.80 -1.94 -7.22
CA LEU A 77 -1.68 -1.20 -5.96
C LEU A 77 -0.23 -1.14 -5.48
N SER A 78 0.44 -2.29 -5.38
CA SER A 78 1.82 -2.36 -4.88
C SER A 78 2.82 -1.61 -5.79
N GLN A 79 2.62 -1.63 -7.11
CA GLN A 79 3.42 -0.84 -8.04
C GLN A 79 3.19 0.66 -7.88
N THR A 80 1.93 1.07 -7.70
CA THR A 80 1.59 2.48 -7.52
C THR A 80 2.15 3.04 -6.22
N VAL A 81 2.14 2.24 -5.16
CA VAL A 81 2.73 2.58 -3.86
C VAL A 81 4.24 2.79 -3.98
N GLU A 82 4.95 1.87 -4.65
CA GLU A 82 6.42 1.97 -4.79
C GLU A 82 6.85 3.12 -5.69
N ASN A 83 6.09 3.41 -6.75
CA ASN A 83 6.48 4.39 -7.77
C ASN A 83 6.01 5.82 -7.45
N SER A 84 5.35 6.05 -6.30
CA SER A 84 4.77 7.35 -5.96
C SER A 84 5.15 7.77 -4.54
N GLU A 85 5.88 8.87 -4.44
CA GLU A 85 6.28 9.47 -3.16
C GLU A 85 5.06 9.77 -2.25
N THR A 86 3.94 10.20 -2.85
CA THR A 86 2.68 10.46 -2.14
C THR A 86 2.13 9.24 -1.39
N PHE A 87 2.45 8.02 -1.86
CA PHE A 87 1.97 6.78 -1.28
C PHE A 87 3.05 6.04 -0.45
N GLN A 88 4.21 6.66 -0.24
CA GLN A 88 5.33 6.00 0.44
C GLN A 88 5.01 5.53 1.86
N PHE A 89 4.08 6.20 2.55
CA PHE A 89 3.61 5.79 3.88
C PHE A 89 2.90 4.41 3.87
N LEU A 90 2.58 3.86 2.70
CA LEU A 90 1.97 2.54 2.53
C LEU A 90 2.98 1.45 2.16
N ALA A 91 4.27 1.77 1.96
CA ALA A 91 5.26 0.81 1.45
C ALA A 91 5.32 -0.49 2.27
N ASP A 92 5.28 -0.36 3.60
CA ASP A 92 5.31 -1.51 4.52
C ASP A 92 3.96 -2.22 4.65
N ILE A 93 2.87 -1.55 4.25
CA ILE A 93 1.49 -2.07 4.35
C ILE A 93 1.06 -2.80 3.07
N VAL A 94 1.53 -2.31 1.92
CA VAL A 94 1.20 -2.83 0.58
C VAL A 94 2.48 -3.15 -0.20
N PRO A 95 3.33 -4.08 0.30
CA PRO A 95 4.59 -4.40 -0.35
C PRO A 95 4.37 -5.15 -1.67
N LYS A 96 5.32 -5.05 -2.60
CA LYS A 96 5.39 -5.94 -3.76
C LYS A 96 5.63 -7.37 -3.31
N LYS A 97 4.84 -8.31 -3.85
CA LYS A 97 5.00 -9.74 -3.54
C LYS A 97 6.16 -10.31 -4.36
N ILE A 98 7.07 -11.00 -3.68
CA ILE A 98 8.10 -11.84 -4.30
C ILE A 98 7.87 -13.29 -3.88
N LEU A 99 8.04 -14.22 -4.83
CA LEU A 99 7.97 -15.65 -4.51
C LEU A 99 9.20 -16.04 -3.71
N ALA A 100 9.04 -16.81 -2.63
CA ALA A 100 10.17 -17.23 -1.78
C ALA A 100 11.29 -17.89 -2.58
N SER A 101 10.94 -18.77 -3.53
CA SER A 101 11.92 -19.41 -4.42
C SER A 101 12.67 -18.41 -5.31
N LYS A 102 12.03 -17.31 -5.73
CA LYS A 102 12.70 -16.23 -6.47
C LYS A 102 13.64 -15.46 -5.55
N TYR A 103 13.20 -15.16 -4.32
CA TYR A 103 14.01 -14.45 -3.34
C TYR A 103 15.25 -15.26 -2.94
N LEU A 104 15.11 -16.58 -2.68
CA LEU A 104 16.23 -17.47 -2.39
C LEU A 104 17.27 -17.47 -3.51
N LYS A 105 16.83 -17.57 -4.78
CA LYS A 105 17.72 -17.47 -5.94
C LYS A 105 18.41 -16.11 -6.07
N MET A 106 17.74 -15.02 -5.67
CA MET A 106 18.36 -13.69 -5.67
C MET A 106 19.46 -13.61 -4.61
N LEU A 107 19.25 -14.19 -3.43
CA LEU A 107 20.28 -14.27 -2.38
C LEU A 107 21.46 -15.17 -2.77
N GLU A 108 21.21 -16.30 -3.43
CA GLU A 108 22.27 -17.18 -3.94
C GLU A 108 23.14 -16.44 -4.97
N LYS A 109 22.52 -15.75 -5.94
CA LYS A 109 23.25 -14.95 -6.93
C LYS A 109 24.04 -13.78 -6.32
N GLU A 110 23.51 -13.16 -5.27
CA GLU A 110 24.18 -12.05 -4.58
C GLU A 110 25.39 -12.54 -3.77
N LYS A 111 25.37 -13.79 -3.29
CA LYS A 111 26.53 -14.44 -2.67
C LYS A 111 27.58 -14.83 -3.71
N GLU A 112 27.16 -15.51 -4.78
CA GLU A 112 28.07 -15.89 -5.88
C GLU A 112 28.76 -14.65 -6.45
N GLY A 113 28.01 -13.57 -6.72
CA GLY A 113 28.60 -12.32 -7.22
C GLY A 113 29.47 -11.54 -6.23
N LYS A 114 29.41 -11.86 -4.93
CA LYS A 114 30.35 -11.34 -3.92
C LYS A 114 31.60 -12.20 -3.85
N GLU A 115 31.45 -13.51 -3.84
CA GLU A 115 32.57 -14.47 -3.83
C GLU A 115 33.45 -14.26 -5.07
N THR A 116 32.87 -14.11 -6.26
CA THR A 116 33.66 -13.81 -7.48
C THR A 116 34.38 -12.46 -7.41
N LYS A 117 33.78 -11.46 -6.77
CA LYS A 117 34.42 -10.14 -6.60
C LYS A 117 35.56 -10.17 -5.59
N GLU A 118 35.39 -10.92 -4.50
CA GLU A 118 36.43 -11.11 -3.48
C GLU A 118 37.60 -11.91 -4.07
N GLU A 119 37.34 -12.94 -4.89
CA GLU A 119 38.37 -13.68 -5.64
C GLU A 119 39.12 -12.80 -6.66
N GLU A 120 38.41 -11.96 -7.43
CA GLU A 120 39.03 -11.01 -8.38
C GLU A 120 39.90 -9.95 -7.65
N GLU A 121 39.46 -9.46 -6.48
CA GLU A 121 40.22 -8.50 -5.67
C GLU A 121 41.46 -9.15 -5.03
N GLU A 122 41.39 -10.41 -4.59
CA GLU A 122 42.53 -11.17 -4.07
C GLU A 122 43.56 -11.53 -5.16
N GLU A 123 43.09 -11.87 -6.37
CA GLU A 123 43.97 -12.12 -7.52
C GLU A 123 44.73 -10.84 -7.93
N GLU A 124 44.06 -9.69 -8.02
CA GLU A 124 44.73 -8.41 -8.34
C GLU A 124 45.72 -7.95 -7.25
N GLU A 125 45.43 -8.18 -5.96
CA GLU A 125 46.41 -7.93 -4.88
C GLU A 125 47.64 -8.84 -4.99
N SER A 126 47.44 -10.12 -5.32
CA SER A 126 48.55 -11.08 -5.44
C SER A 126 49.46 -10.79 -6.64
N GLU A 127 48.91 -10.38 -7.78
CA GLU A 127 49.67 -9.98 -8.97
C GLU A 127 50.42 -8.67 -8.75
N ALA A 128 49.88 -7.76 -7.94
CA ALA A 128 50.55 -6.51 -7.56
C ALA A 128 51.75 -6.74 -6.63
N GLU A 129 51.68 -7.72 -5.73
CA GLU A 129 52.81 -8.07 -4.84
C GLU A 129 53.94 -8.83 -5.57
N GLU A 130 53.63 -9.73 -6.52
CA GLU A 130 54.66 -10.42 -7.33
C GLU A 130 55.42 -9.50 -8.30
N ALA A 131 54.87 -8.34 -8.64
CA ALA A 131 55.48 -7.37 -9.55
C ALA A 131 56.47 -6.38 -8.89
N THR A 132 56.71 -6.48 -7.57
CA THR A 132 57.59 -5.58 -6.79
C THR A 132 58.90 -6.19 -6.30
#